data_AF-A0A1J3EH41-F1
#
_entry.id   AF-A0A1J3EH41-F1
#
_cell.length_a   1.000
_cell.length_b   1.000
_cell.length_c   1.000
_cell.angle_alpha   90.00
_cell.angle_beta   90.00
_cell.angle_gamma   90.00
#
_symmetry.space_group_name_H-M   'P 1'
#
loop_
_entity.id
_entity.type
_entity.pdbx_description
1 polymer ?
#
loop_
_entity_poly.entity_id
_entity_poly.type
_entity_poly.pdbx_seq_one_letter_code
_entity_poly.pdbx_strand_id
1 'polypeptide(L)'
;HPQAGEDSSPSIAAVVASMDWPEITKYRALVSAQAHREEIIQDLYKLVQDPQRGLVHSGLIREHLIAFRRATNQIPARIIFFRDGVSEGQFSQVLLHEV
;
A
#
# COMPACT_ATOMS: atom_id res chain seq x y z
N HIS A 1 0.61 14.26 -5.46
CA HIS A 1 -0.51 15.17 -5.09
C HIS A 1 -0.90 16.04 -6.27
N PRO A 2 -2.12 16.60 -6.28
CA PRO A 2 -2.52 17.65 -7.23
C PRO A 2 -1.60 18.87 -7.16
N GLN A 3 -1.68 19.73 -8.18
CA GLN A 3 -0.85 20.93 -8.25
C GLN A 3 -1.19 21.93 -7.12
N ALA A 4 -0.27 22.85 -6.84
CA ALA A 4 -0.53 23.93 -5.89
C ALA A 4 -1.68 24.83 -6.40
N GLY A 5 -2.69 25.08 -5.56
CA GLY A 5 -3.89 25.85 -5.92
C GLY A 5 -5.06 25.02 -6.46
N GLU A 6 -4.90 23.71 -6.62
CA GLU A 6 -5.98 22.79 -6.94
C GLU A 6 -6.44 22.09 -5.66
N ASP A 7 -7.67 22.35 -5.20
CA ASP A 7 -8.13 21.96 -3.86
C ASP A 7 -9.09 20.76 -3.82
N SER A 8 -9.49 20.24 -4.99
CA SER A 8 -10.54 19.22 -5.09
C SER A 8 -10.05 17.87 -5.61
N SER A 9 -8.94 17.85 -6.36
CA SER A 9 -8.44 16.60 -6.94
C SER A 9 -7.89 15.65 -5.87
N PRO A 10 -8.11 14.34 -6.00
CA PRO A 10 -7.63 13.37 -5.03
C PRO A 10 -6.10 13.24 -5.09
N SER A 11 -5.51 12.80 -3.98
CA SER A 11 -4.15 12.28 -4.02
C SER A 11 -4.18 10.84 -4.53
N ILE A 12 -3.10 10.38 -5.17
CA ILE A 12 -2.99 9.01 -5.67
C ILE A 12 -1.84 8.34 -4.94
N ALA A 13 -2.11 7.23 -4.26
CA ALA A 13 -1.10 6.34 -3.73
C ALA A 13 -0.86 5.18 -4.69
N ALA A 14 0.40 4.80 -4.85
CA ALA A 14 0.82 3.65 -5.63
C ALA A 14 1.74 2.77 -4.78
N VAL A 15 1.46 1.46 -4.75
CA VAL A 15 2.29 0.47 -4.05
C VAL A 15 2.68 -0.60 -5.05
N VAL A 16 3.98 -0.84 -5.17
CA VAL A 16 4.56 -1.89 -6.01
C VAL A 16 5.18 -2.98 -5.14
N ALA A 17 5.08 -4.24 -5.59
CA ALA A 17 5.71 -5.36 -4.90
C ALA A 17 6.27 -6.37 -5.91
N SER A 18 7.41 -6.97 -5.58
CA SER A 18 8.05 -8.03 -6.36
C SER A 18 7.21 -9.29 -6.36
N MET A 19 7.16 -10.02 -7.47
CA MET A 19 6.32 -11.21 -7.67
C MET A 19 7.12 -12.47 -7.99
N ASP A 20 8.44 -12.35 -8.13
CA ASP A 20 9.37 -13.42 -8.49
C ASP A 20 10.55 -13.41 -7.50
N TRP A 21 10.40 -14.15 -6.41
CA TRP A 21 11.53 -14.37 -5.50
C TRP A 21 12.26 -15.67 -5.89
N PRO A 22 13.61 -15.68 -6.00
CA PRO A 22 14.56 -14.64 -5.59
C PRO A 22 15.06 -13.68 -6.70
N GLU A 23 14.53 -13.74 -7.91
CA GLU A 23 15.03 -12.95 -9.05
C GLU A 23 14.78 -11.45 -8.91
N ILE A 24 13.66 -11.06 -8.30
CA ILE A 24 13.24 -9.67 -8.02
C ILE A 24 13.24 -8.82 -9.31
N THR A 25 12.68 -9.35 -10.40
CA THR A 25 12.63 -8.66 -11.71
C THR A 25 11.22 -8.27 -12.14
N LYS A 26 10.19 -8.86 -11.53
CA LYS A 26 8.78 -8.65 -11.87
C LYS A 26 8.07 -7.99 -10.73
N TYR A 27 7.45 -6.85 -11.00
CA TYR A 27 6.68 -6.10 -10.01
C TYR A 27 5.22 -5.97 -10.44
N ARG A 28 4.31 -6.11 -9.48
CA ARG A 28 2.91 -5.74 -9.65
C ARG A 28 2.70 -4.37 -9.05
N ALA A 29 1.96 -3.51 -9.74
CA ALA A 29 1.52 -2.22 -9.23
C ALA A 29 0.04 -2.27 -8.82
N LEU A 30 -0.28 -1.66 -7.68
CA LEU A 30 -1.64 -1.33 -7.27
C LEU A 30 -1.71 0.16 -6.97
N VAL A 31 -2.84 0.78 -7.31
CA VAL A 31 -3.06 2.22 -7.12
C VAL A 31 -4.37 2.44 -6.37
N SER A 32 -4.42 3.46 -5.51
CA SER A 32 -5.61 3.83 -4.76
C SER A 32 -5.72 5.35 -4.70
N ALA A 33 -6.93 5.87 -4.92
CA ALA A 33 -7.21 7.28 -4.73
C ALA A 33 -7.48 7.55 -3.24
N GLN A 34 -6.96 8.66 -2.74
CA GLN A 34 -7.12 9.08 -1.35
C GLN A 34 -7.46 10.57 -1.27
N ALA A 35 -7.79 11.03 -0.07
CA ALA A 35 -8.23 12.40 0.16
C ALA A 35 -7.21 13.42 -0.35
N HIS A 36 -7.70 14.63 -0.63
CA HIS A 36 -6.87 15.73 -1.10
C HIS A 36 -5.71 15.99 -0.12
N ARG A 37 -4.48 16.02 -0.64
CA ARG A 37 -3.23 16.21 0.14
C ARG A 37 -3.02 15.25 1.32
N GLU A 38 -3.66 14.08 1.28
CA GLU A 38 -3.38 13.01 2.22
C GLU A 38 -2.04 12.36 1.86
N GLU A 39 -1.06 12.42 2.75
CA GLU A 39 0.25 11.77 2.55
C GLU A 39 0.21 10.30 2.97
N ILE A 40 -0.49 9.97 4.05
CA ILE A 40 -0.59 8.60 4.57
C ILE A 40 -1.36 7.73 3.55
N ILE A 41 -0.82 6.56 3.23
CA ILE A 41 -1.48 5.61 2.34
C ILE A 41 -2.64 4.95 3.09
N GLN A 42 -3.80 5.59 3.05
CA GLN A 42 -4.98 5.15 3.79
C GLN A 42 -5.38 3.71 3.45
N ASP A 43 -5.25 3.32 2.18
CA ASP A 43 -5.63 2.00 1.67
C ASP A 43 -4.53 0.93 1.75
N LEU A 44 -3.41 1.22 2.42
CA LEU A 44 -2.30 0.29 2.53
C LEU A 44 -2.72 -1.01 3.21
N TYR A 45 -3.44 -0.87 4.33
CA TYR A 45 -4.04 -1.95 5.09
C TYR A 45 -5.31 -1.45 5.79
N LYS A 46 -6.40 -2.22 5.70
CA LYS A 46 -7.67 -1.92 6.35
C LYS A 46 -8.34 -3.17 6.87
N LEU A 47 -9.18 -3.01 7.89
CA LEU A 47 -10.18 -3.99 8.27
C LEU A 47 -11.53 -3.54 7.69
N VAL A 48 -12.21 -4.42 6.97
CA VAL A 48 -13.50 -4.14 6.32
C VAL A 48 -14.52 -5.14 6.82
N GLN A 49 -15.75 -4.67 7.07
CA GLN A 49 -16.86 -5.55 7.42
C GLN A 49 -17.39 -6.23 6.15
N ASP A 50 -17.15 -7.53 6.03
CA ASP A 50 -17.72 -8.38 4.99
C ASP A 50 -19.08 -8.96 5.45
N PRO A 51 -20.14 -8.88 4.63
CA PRO A 51 -21.48 -9.36 5.00
C PRO A 51 -21.55 -10.86 5.35
N GLN A 52 -20.64 -11.68 4.83
CA GLN A 52 -20.64 -13.13 5.02
C GLN A 52 -19.55 -13.59 5.99
N ARG A 53 -18.41 -12.91 5.99
CA ARG A 53 -17.18 -13.35 6.68
C ARG A 53 -16.86 -12.54 7.93
N GLY A 54 -17.65 -11.50 8.24
CA GLY A 54 -17.39 -10.61 9.35
C GLY A 54 -16.24 -9.66 9.08
N LEU A 55 -15.46 -9.32 10.10
CA LEU A 55 -14.33 -8.39 9.94
C LEU A 55 -13.18 -9.08 9.19
N VAL A 56 -12.79 -8.56 8.03
CA VAL A 56 -11.74 -9.13 7.17
C VAL A 56 -10.63 -8.13 6.88
N HIS A 57 -9.40 -8.63 6.78
CA HIS A 57 -8.25 -7.86 6.30
C HIS A 57 -8.42 -7.50 4.82
N SER A 58 -8.05 -6.28 4.46
CA SER A 58 -8.07 -5.72 3.11
C SER A 58 -6.91 -4.73 2.92
N GLY A 59 -6.81 -4.13 1.74
CA GLY A 59 -5.81 -3.13 1.39
C GLY A 59 -4.73 -3.63 0.44
N LEU A 60 -3.92 -2.70 -0.03
CA LEU A 60 -2.94 -2.91 -1.09
C LEU A 60 -1.89 -3.97 -0.72
N ILE A 61 -1.41 -3.99 0.53
CA ILE A 61 -0.42 -4.99 0.98
C ILE A 61 -1.02 -6.40 0.94
N ARG A 62 -2.27 -6.58 1.37
CA ARG A 62 -2.91 -7.89 1.37
C ARG A 62 -3.02 -8.45 -0.04
N GLU A 63 -3.43 -7.63 -1.01
CA GLU A 63 -3.54 -8.03 -2.40
C GLU A 63 -2.18 -8.40 -3.01
N HIS A 64 -1.12 -7.69 -2.62
CA HIS A 64 0.26 -8.05 -2.99
C HIS A 64 0.71 -9.37 -2.36
N LEU A 65 0.43 -9.62 -1.08
CA LEU A 65 0.78 -10.86 -0.41
C LEU A 65 0.08 -12.08 -1.03
N ILE A 66 -1.21 -11.93 -1.38
CA ILE A 66 -1.96 -12.97 -2.10
C ILE A 66 -1.34 -13.23 -3.47
N ALA A 67 -1.00 -12.17 -4.21
CA ALA A 67 -0.39 -12.29 -5.53
C ALA A 67 0.99 -12.96 -5.47
N PHE A 68 1.83 -12.54 -4.53
CA PHE A 68 3.13 -13.13 -4.29
C PHE A 68 3.02 -14.62 -3.99
N ARG A 69 2.11 -15.02 -3.10
CA ARG A 69 1.89 -16.43 -2.78
C ARG A 69 1.42 -17.22 -4.00
N ARG A 70 0.54 -16.66 -4.83
CA ARG A 70 0.09 -17.32 -6.07
C ARG A 70 1.21 -17.49 -7.09
N ALA A 71 2.10 -16.51 -7.20
CA ALA A 71 3.19 -16.51 -8.18
C ALA A 71 4.37 -17.41 -7.77
N THR A 72 4.70 -17.44 -6.47
CA THR A 72 5.92 -18.10 -5.95
C THR A 72 5.65 -19.37 -5.16
N ASN A 73 4.39 -19.61 -4.77
CA ASN A 73 3.99 -20.60 -3.77
C ASN A 73 4.73 -20.48 -2.41
N GLN A 74 5.23 -19.27 -2.09
CA GLN A 74 5.93 -18.95 -0.85
C GLN A 74 5.18 -17.85 -0.07
N ILE A 75 5.37 -17.81 1.25
CA ILE A 75 4.96 -16.66 2.09
C ILE A 75 6.24 -15.87 2.39
N PRO A 76 6.27 -14.54 2.18
CA PRO A 76 7.45 -13.76 2.51
C PRO A 76 7.82 -13.89 3.98
N ALA A 77 9.05 -14.31 4.29
CA ALA A 77 9.56 -14.35 5.66
C ALA A 77 9.95 -12.95 6.17
N ARG A 78 10.16 -12.00 5.26
CA ARG A 78 10.48 -10.60 5.54
C ARG A 78 9.85 -9.72 4.47
N ILE A 79 9.38 -8.55 4.89
CA ILE A 79 8.93 -7.47 3.99
C ILE A 79 9.94 -6.33 4.13
N ILE A 80 10.46 -5.85 3.00
CA ILE A 80 11.27 -4.63 2.94
C ILE A 80 10.39 -3.58 2.28
N PHE A 81 10.03 -2.54 3.03
CA PHE A 81 9.11 -1.51 2.58
C PHE A 81 9.88 -0.21 2.30
N PHE A 82 9.93 0.17 1.02
CA PHE A 82 10.52 1.44 0.59
C PHE A 82 9.41 2.47 0.42
N ARG A 83 9.48 3.56 1.19
CA ARG A 83 8.48 4.61 1.21
C ARG A 83 9.09 5.93 0.73
N ASP A 84 8.66 6.38 -0.44
CA ASP A 84 9.08 7.65 -1.04
C ASP A 84 8.19 8.82 -0.58
N GLY A 85 8.68 10.05 -0.66
CA GLY A 85 7.86 11.26 -0.50
C GLY A 85 7.50 11.67 0.92
N VAL A 86 8.13 11.08 1.94
CA VAL A 86 7.85 11.41 3.36
C VAL A 86 8.85 12.43 3.87
N SER A 87 8.37 13.60 4.29
CA SER A 87 9.21 14.60 4.95
C SER A 87 9.60 14.16 6.37
N GLU A 88 10.72 14.66 6.91
CA GLU A 88 11.19 14.32 8.26
C GLU A 88 10.12 14.56 9.34
N GLY A 89 9.34 15.64 9.21
CA GLY A 89 8.25 15.97 10.14
C GLY A 89 7.06 15.00 10.12
N GLN A 90 6.93 14.20 9.05
CA GLN A 90 5.85 13.23 8.86
C GLN A 90 6.29 11.79 9.12
N PHE A 91 7.58 11.56 9.34
CA PHE A 91 8.16 10.23 9.49
C PHE A 91 7.50 9.43 10.62
N SER A 92 7.30 10.06 11.79
CA SER A 92 6.64 9.40 12.93
C SER A 92 5.21 8.99 12.65
N GLN A 93 4.45 9.80 11.90
CA GLN A 93 3.06 9.48 11.56
C GLN A 93 2.98 8.34 10.55
N VAL A 94 3.85 8.35 9.55
CA VAL A 94 3.94 7.28 8.55
C VAL A 94 4.34 5.96 9.23
N LEU A 95 5.34 5.98 10.11
CA LEU A 95 5.74 4.78 10.84
C LEU A 95 4.60 4.22 11.70
N LEU A 96 3.79 5.07 12.33
CA LEU A 96 2.70 4.61 13.20
C LEU A 96 1.51 4.02 12.43
N HIS A 97 1.25 4.49 11.20
CA HIS A 97 0.03 4.14 10.46
C HIS A 97 0.26 3.20 9.27
N GLU A 98 1.50 3.12 8.74
CA GLU A 98 1.84 2.29 7.58
C GLU A 98 2.65 1.04 7.94
N VAL A 99 3.16 0.90 9.18
CA VAL A 99 4.01 -0.21 9.65
C VAL A 99 3.42 -0.87 10.89
#